data_AF-A0A7Y2ETQ5-F1
#
_entry.id   AF-A0A7Y2ETQ5-F1
#
_cell.length_a   1.000
_cell.length_b   1.000
_cell.length_c   1.000
_cell.angle_alpha   90.00
_cell.angle_beta   90.00
_cell.angle_gamma   90.00
#
_symmetry.space_group_name_H-M   'P 1'
#
loop_
_entity.id
_entity.type
_entity.pdbx_description
1 polymer ?
#
loop_
_entity_poly.entity_id
_entity_poly.type
_entity_poly.pdbx_seq_one_letter_code
_entity_poly.pdbx_strand_id
1 'polypeptide(L)'
;MAVETTRIQSCLALIGAGLLKADEGTIDLSRQGDLVTLMEAFLPEELSTSADAVRLGIDRINDASGDEILRDAIKLIRMELDQQERVGFLERLVEFALRDDELSFRETQYINEVASYWNIHSPTRGDETMKLWSILSVEGSEDEFTPIHHLALVYLALAHQSDKVLSEDELQAIRQKISEWLPNALPSDVNQVVADALAVYAQGPEDEVTARAIDVVQGVVPMHQRSALLADLIFVAMADNVILVEERAIIERLAAAWGLGEESGNDSE
;
A
#
# COMPACT_ATOMS: atom_id res chain seq x y z
N MET A 1 9.16 -2.32 -34.50
CA MET A 1 9.67 -1.11 -33.83
C MET A 1 8.54 -0.12 -33.59
N ALA A 2 8.11 0.74 -34.53
CA ALA A 2 7.09 1.78 -34.23
C ALA A 2 5.76 1.27 -33.59
N VAL A 3 5.21 0.14 -34.07
CA VAL A 3 3.95 -0.43 -33.55
C VAL A 3 4.09 -1.00 -32.13
N GLU A 4 5.25 -1.55 -31.82
CA GLU A 4 5.56 -2.18 -30.53
C GLU A 4 5.77 -1.12 -29.44
N THR A 5 6.41 -0.02 -29.84
CA THR A 5 6.59 1.15 -28.97
C THR A 5 5.26 1.82 -28.62
N THR A 6 4.34 2.01 -29.59
CA THR A 6 3.00 2.56 -29.31
C THR A 6 2.19 1.68 -28.35
N ARG A 7 2.40 0.36 -28.40
CA ARG A 7 1.73 -0.60 -27.50
C ARG A 7 2.23 -0.47 -26.06
N ILE A 8 3.55 -0.41 -25.85
CA ILE A 8 4.17 -0.20 -24.54
C ILE A 8 3.71 1.13 -23.94
N GLN A 9 3.75 2.21 -24.74
CA GLN A 9 3.26 3.54 -24.31
C GLN A 9 1.81 3.49 -23.84
N SER A 10 0.93 2.84 -24.61
CA SER A 10 -0.49 2.72 -24.24
C SER A 10 -0.67 1.95 -22.92
N CYS A 11 0.14 0.92 -22.68
CA CYS A 11 0.11 0.17 -21.44
C CYS A 11 0.63 0.97 -20.24
N LEU A 12 1.73 1.72 -20.40
CA LEU A 12 2.22 2.60 -19.33
C LEU A 12 1.22 3.73 -19.02
N ALA A 13 0.54 4.26 -20.04
CA ALA A 13 -0.54 5.22 -19.86
C ALA A 13 -1.69 4.65 -19.03
N LEU A 14 -2.10 3.42 -19.33
CA LEU A 14 -3.14 2.71 -18.59
C LEU A 14 -2.71 2.51 -17.13
N ILE A 15 -1.45 2.14 -16.88
CA ILE A 15 -0.96 1.92 -15.53
C ILE A 15 -0.90 3.25 -14.75
N GLY A 16 -0.45 4.34 -15.34
CA GLY A 16 -0.52 5.66 -14.71
C GLY A 16 -1.96 6.10 -14.43
N ALA A 17 -2.88 5.85 -15.37
CA ALA A 17 -4.29 6.21 -15.19
C ALA A 17 -4.96 5.36 -14.09
N GLY A 18 -4.52 4.11 -13.90
CA GLY A 18 -4.92 3.28 -12.77
C GLY A 18 -4.56 3.90 -11.41
N LEU A 19 -3.41 4.58 -11.31
CA LEU A 19 -3.00 5.30 -10.10
C LEU A 19 -3.95 6.46 -9.79
N LEU A 20 -4.30 7.27 -10.79
CA LEU A 20 -5.29 8.35 -10.63
C LEU A 20 -6.68 7.83 -10.24
N LYS A 21 -7.09 6.68 -10.80
CA LYS A 21 -8.34 6.01 -10.39
C LYS A 21 -8.27 5.57 -8.93
N ALA A 22 -7.10 5.12 -8.47
CA ALA A 22 -6.91 4.71 -7.09
C ALA A 22 -7.06 5.91 -6.14
N ASP A 23 -6.46 7.05 -6.46
CA ASP A 23 -6.58 8.31 -5.71
C ASP A 23 -8.05 8.78 -5.61
N GLU A 24 -8.69 9.07 -6.75
CA GLU A 24 -9.97 9.81 -6.77
C GLU A 24 -11.21 8.90 -6.87
N GLY A 25 -11.04 7.58 -7.06
CA GLY A 25 -12.11 6.61 -7.33
C GLY A 25 -12.71 6.67 -8.74
N THR A 26 -12.61 7.82 -9.41
CA THR A 26 -12.92 8.03 -10.84
C THR A 26 -11.89 8.98 -11.43
N ILE A 27 -11.43 8.72 -12.65
CA ILE A 27 -10.39 9.57 -13.27
C ILE A 27 -11.04 10.82 -13.87
N ASP A 28 -10.70 12.00 -13.36
CA ASP A 28 -11.03 13.28 -14.01
C ASP A 28 -10.07 13.58 -15.18
N LEU A 29 -10.64 13.95 -16.34
CA LEU A 29 -9.91 14.39 -17.52
C LEU A 29 -9.12 15.69 -17.27
N SER A 30 -9.44 16.45 -16.20
CA SER A 30 -8.67 17.63 -15.80
C SER A 30 -7.21 17.30 -15.44
N ARG A 31 -6.93 16.07 -14.96
CA ARG A 31 -5.57 15.57 -14.66
C ARG A 31 -4.87 14.91 -15.84
N GLN A 32 -5.45 14.97 -17.05
CA GLN A 32 -4.81 14.44 -18.26
C GLN A 32 -3.42 15.07 -18.51
N GLY A 33 -3.22 16.34 -18.14
CA GLY A 33 -1.92 17.01 -18.22
C GLY A 33 -0.86 16.41 -17.29
N ASP A 34 -1.26 15.93 -16.12
CA ASP A 34 -0.36 15.31 -15.15
C ASP A 34 0.07 13.92 -15.62
N LEU A 35 -0.84 13.14 -16.21
CA LEU A 35 -0.51 11.87 -16.87
C LEU A 35 0.43 12.06 -18.06
N VAL A 36 0.18 13.07 -18.89
CA VAL A 36 1.09 13.40 -20.01
C VAL A 36 2.47 13.74 -19.46
N THR A 37 2.55 14.52 -18.38
CA THR A 37 3.83 14.86 -17.72
C THR A 37 4.55 13.61 -17.18
N LEU A 38 3.84 12.71 -16.50
CA LEU A 38 4.38 11.43 -16.03
C LEU A 38 4.92 10.58 -17.19
N MET A 39 4.17 10.52 -18.28
CA MET A 39 4.55 9.74 -19.44
C MET A 39 5.69 10.35 -20.25
N GLU A 40 5.74 11.68 -20.39
CA GLU A 40 6.85 12.40 -21.00
C GLU A 40 8.13 12.27 -20.17
N ALA A 41 8.02 12.18 -18.85
CA ALA A 41 9.17 11.85 -18.01
C ALA A 41 9.68 10.43 -18.30
N PHE A 42 8.79 9.49 -18.65
CA PHE A 42 9.09 8.07 -18.84
C PHE A 42 9.64 7.67 -20.20
N LEU A 43 9.27 8.41 -21.24
CA LEU A 43 9.61 8.02 -22.61
C LEU A 43 10.81 8.82 -23.12
N PRO A 44 11.74 8.18 -23.85
CA PRO A 44 12.77 8.92 -24.59
C PRO A 44 12.15 10.05 -25.42
N GLU A 45 12.85 11.18 -25.59
CA GLU A 45 12.40 12.36 -26.38
C GLU A 45 11.85 12.01 -27.78
N GLU A 46 12.28 10.88 -28.34
CA GLU A 46 11.85 10.35 -29.64
C GLU A 46 10.41 9.78 -29.63
N LEU A 47 9.78 9.71 -28.47
CA LEU A 47 8.53 9.00 -28.20
C LEU A 47 7.56 9.87 -27.39
N SER A 48 7.25 11.07 -27.90
CA SER A 48 6.24 11.92 -27.26
C SER A 48 4.91 11.18 -27.17
N THR A 49 4.40 11.03 -25.96
CA THR A 49 3.06 10.47 -25.75
C THR A 49 2.04 11.44 -26.34
N SER A 50 1.27 11.01 -27.33
CA SER A 50 0.14 11.81 -27.78
C SER A 50 -0.89 11.88 -26.64
N ALA A 51 -1.36 13.08 -26.32
CA ALA A 51 -2.49 13.29 -25.41
C ALA A 51 -3.69 12.39 -25.77
N ASP A 52 -3.84 12.00 -27.03
CA ASP A 52 -4.89 11.07 -27.49
C ASP A 52 -4.72 9.64 -26.93
N ALA A 53 -3.49 9.16 -26.76
CA ALA A 53 -3.21 7.84 -26.19
C ALA A 53 -3.56 7.81 -24.69
N VAL A 54 -3.22 8.89 -23.98
CA VAL A 54 -3.60 9.08 -22.58
C VAL A 54 -5.12 9.14 -22.44
N ARG A 55 -5.80 9.94 -23.28
CA ARG A 55 -7.27 10.06 -23.25
C ARG A 55 -7.96 8.72 -23.50
N LEU A 56 -7.49 7.98 -24.51
CA LEU A 56 -8.03 6.65 -24.82
C LEU A 56 -7.81 5.65 -23.68
N GLY A 57 -6.71 5.78 -22.93
CA GLY A 57 -6.45 4.98 -21.74
C GLY A 57 -7.44 5.29 -20.61
N ILE A 58 -7.66 6.57 -20.31
CA ILE A 58 -8.61 7.04 -19.30
C ILE A 58 -10.03 6.56 -19.61
N ASP A 59 -10.49 6.76 -20.86
CA ASP A 59 -11.83 6.34 -21.29
C ASP A 59 -12.04 4.83 -21.10
N ARG A 60 -11.02 4.01 -21.39
CA ARG A 60 -11.08 2.54 -21.23
C ARG A 60 -11.09 2.07 -19.78
N ILE A 61 -10.48 2.82 -18.86
CA ILE A 61 -10.39 2.45 -17.44
C ILE A 61 -11.68 2.80 -16.69
N ASN A 62 -12.39 3.84 -17.14
CA ASN A 62 -13.68 4.24 -16.58
C ASN A 62 -14.83 3.29 -16.99
N ASP A 63 -14.65 2.45 -18.01
CA ASP A 63 -15.60 1.41 -18.40
C ASP A 63 -15.56 0.19 -17.44
N ALA A 64 -16.63 -0.60 -17.40
CA ALA A 64 -16.79 -1.77 -16.51
C ALA A 64 -15.74 -2.89 -16.71
N SER A 65 -14.96 -2.85 -17.79
CA SER A 65 -13.84 -3.76 -18.06
C SER A 65 -12.47 -3.16 -17.72
N GLY A 66 -12.43 -1.97 -17.12
CA GLY A 66 -11.21 -1.21 -16.88
C GLY A 66 -10.17 -1.97 -16.04
N ASP A 67 -10.61 -2.72 -15.04
CA ASP A 67 -9.70 -3.47 -14.15
C ASP A 67 -9.06 -4.68 -14.86
N GLU A 68 -9.77 -5.32 -15.80
CA GLU A 68 -9.22 -6.41 -16.62
C GLU A 68 -8.18 -5.86 -17.61
N ILE A 69 -8.50 -4.74 -18.26
CA ILE A 69 -7.59 -4.04 -19.18
C ILE A 69 -6.31 -3.60 -18.46
N LEU A 70 -6.45 -3.10 -17.23
CA LEU A 70 -5.33 -2.67 -16.40
C LEU A 70 -4.41 -3.83 -16.05
N ARG A 71 -4.96 -4.97 -15.59
CA ARG A 71 -4.16 -6.17 -15.29
C ARG A 71 -3.44 -6.69 -16.53
N ASP A 72 -4.10 -6.69 -17.69
CA ASP A 72 -3.47 -7.11 -18.94
C ASP A 72 -2.35 -6.17 -19.38
N ALA A 73 -2.51 -4.86 -19.18
CA ALA A 73 -1.45 -3.88 -19.40
C ALA A 73 -0.25 -4.13 -18.46
N ILE A 74 -0.50 -4.36 -17.17
CA ILE A 74 0.55 -4.67 -16.19
C ILE A 74 1.32 -5.93 -16.59
N LYS A 75 0.63 -7.01 -16.98
CA LYS A 75 1.26 -8.26 -17.44
C LYS A 75 2.08 -8.07 -18.70
N LEU A 76 1.60 -7.25 -19.63
CA LEU A 76 2.31 -6.97 -20.87
C LEU A 76 3.60 -6.22 -20.59
N ILE A 77 3.56 -5.16 -19.79
CA ILE A 77 4.76 -4.42 -19.41
C ILE A 77 5.81 -5.30 -18.73
N ARG A 78 5.38 -6.26 -17.90
CA ARG A 78 6.28 -7.26 -17.31
C ARG A 78 7.10 -8.04 -18.36
N MET A 79 6.48 -8.35 -19.50
CA MET A 79 7.10 -9.15 -20.56
C MET A 79 8.01 -8.31 -21.46
N GLU A 80 7.72 -7.02 -21.61
CA GLU A 80 8.38 -6.13 -22.56
C GLU A 80 9.53 -5.33 -21.94
N LEU A 81 9.42 -4.92 -20.68
CA LEU A 81 10.44 -4.13 -19.99
C LEU A 81 11.37 -4.99 -19.14
N ASP A 82 12.63 -4.61 -19.06
CA ASP A 82 13.59 -5.28 -18.17
C ASP A 82 13.33 -4.94 -16.68
N GLN A 83 14.09 -5.54 -15.77
CA GLN A 83 13.90 -5.31 -14.33
C GLN A 83 14.23 -3.88 -13.91
N GLN A 84 15.27 -3.27 -14.49
CA GLN A 84 15.71 -1.92 -14.13
C GLN A 84 14.72 -0.87 -14.63
N GLU A 85 14.21 -1.04 -15.85
CA GLU A 85 13.17 -0.18 -16.43
C GLU A 85 11.87 -0.21 -15.61
N ARG A 86 11.45 -1.41 -15.17
CA ARG A 86 10.23 -1.56 -14.36
C ARG A 86 10.37 -0.95 -12.96
N VAL A 87 11.56 -1.05 -12.35
CA VAL A 87 11.85 -0.39 -11.07
C VAL A 87 11.78 1.13 -11.23
N GLY A 88 12.43 1.68 -12.26
CA GLY A 88 12.38 3.12 -12.53
C GLY A 88 10.96 3.63 -12.82
N PHE A 89 10.07 2.78 -13.38
CA PHE A 89 8.66 3.12 -13.55
C PHE A 89 7.91 3.20 -12.23
N LEU A 90 8.10 2.22 -11.34
CA LEU A 90 7.48 2.23 -10.02
C LEU A 90 7.92 3.44 -9.19
N GLU A 91 9.21 3.78 -9.24
CA GLU A 91 9.73 4.96 -8.55
C GLU A 91 9.01 6.24 -9.00
N ARG A 92 8.81 6.41 -10.30
CA ARG A 92 8.11 7.58 -10.84
C ARG A 92 6.61 7.57 -10.58
N LEU A 93 5.98 6.39 -10.52
CA LEU A 93 4.60 6.29 -10.05
C LEU A 93 4.47 6.76 -8.60
N VAL A 94 5.43 6.39 -7.75
CA VAL A 94 5.47 6.80 -6.34
C VAL A 94 5.74 8.30 -6.22
N GLU A 95 6.72 8.84 -6.94
CA GLU A 95 6.99 10.29 -6.99
C GLU A 95 5.77 11.07 -7.44
N PHE A 96 5.00 10.52 -8.38
CA PHE A 96 3.79 11.15 -8.87
C PHE A 96 2.65 11.10 -7.86
N ALA A 97 2.46 9.96 -7.19
CA ALA A 97 1.46 9.83 -6.14
C ALA A 97 1.79 10.79 -4.97
N LEU A 98 3.07 10.91 -4.60
CA LEU A 98 3.56 11.82 -3.56
C LEU A 98 3.56 13.31 -3.95
N ARG A 99 3.01 13.70 -5.10
CA ARG A 99 3.10 15.09 -5.57
C ARG A 99 2.32 16.07 -4.69
N ASP A 100 1.30 15.59 -3.99
CA ASP A 100 0.54 16.36 -2.99
C ASP A 100 1.07 16.17 -1.55
N ASP A 101 2.30 15.66 -1.41
CA ASP A 101 2.95 15.29 -0.15
C ASP A 101 2.18 14.22 0.65
N GLU A 102 1.18 13.57 0.06
CA GLU A 102 0.42 12.47 0.67
C GLU A 102 0.52 11.22 -0.22
N LEU A 103 0.42 10.03 0.38
CA LEU A 103 0.25 8.80 -0.37
C LEU A 103 -1.00 8.13 0.16
N SER A 104 -2.07 8.12 -0.61
CA SER A 104 -3.32 7.53 -0.16
C SER A 104 -3.17 6.00 -0.01
N PHE A 105 -4.03 5.41 0.83
CA PHE A 105 -4.11 3.95 0.98
C PHE A 105 -4.32 3.26 -0.37
N ARG A 106 -5.17 3.82 -1.23
CA ARG A 106 -5.52 3.23 -2.52
C ARG A 106 -4.37 3.30 -3.52
N GLU A 107 -3.65 4.41 -3.57
CA GLU A 107 -2.44 4.54 -4.41
C GLU A 107 -1.34 3.59 -3.95
N THR A 108 -1.14 3.48 -2.64
CA THR A 108 -0.21 2.52 -2.04
C THR A 108 -0.57 1.10 -2.46
N GLN A 109 -1.83 0.68 -2.28
CA GLN A 109 -2.31 -0.63 -2.66
C GLN A 109 -2.12 -0.90 -4.17
N TYR A 110 -2.40 0.11 -5.00
CA TYR A 110 -2.24 0.01 -6.43
C TYR A 110 -0.78 -0.15 -6.87
N ILE A 111 0.12 0.68 -6.35
CA ILE A 111 1.57 0.61 -6.63
C ILE A 111 2.11 -0.75 -6.21
N ASN A 112 1.66 -1.26 -5.06
CA ASN A 112 2.04 -2.58 -4.56
C ASN A 112 1.54 -3.72 -5.44
N GLU A 113 0.30 -3.62 -5.95
CA GLU A 113 -0.24 -4.58 -6.92
C GLU A 113 0.65 -4.63 -8.18
N VAL A 114 0.99 -3.46 -8.73
CA VAL A 114 1.88 -3.36 -9.91
C VAL A 114 3.25 -3.98 -9.62
N ALA A 115 3.86 -3.66 -8.46
CA ALA A 115 5.15 -4.19 -8.05
C ALA A 115 5.15 -5.72 -7.89
N SER A 116 4.09 -6.27 -7.26
CA SER A 116 3.88 -7.71 -7.11
C SER A 116 3.77 -8.41 -8.47
N TYR A 117 2.95 -7.89 -9.39
CA TYR A 117 2.85 -8.46 -10.73
C TYR A 117 4.18 -8.47 -11.48
N TRP A 118 5.03 -7.47 -11.24
CA TRP A 118 6.35 -7.37 -11.85
C TRP A 118 7.43 -8.18 -11.14
N ASN A 119 7.10 -8.85 -10.03
CA ASN A 119 8.05 -9.59 -9.22
C ASN A 119 9.23 -8.71 -8.77
N ILE A 120 8.96 -7.42 -8.56
CA ILE A 120 9.92 -6.46 -8.07
C ILE A 120 9.87 -6.50 -6.56
N HIS A 121 11.00 -6.92 -5.99
CA HIS A 121 11.23 -6.97 -4.57
C HIS A 121 12.22 -5.86 -4.24
N SER A 122 12.11 -5.26 -3.05
CA SER A 122 13.06 -4.26 -2.58
C SER A 122 14.50 -4.81 -2.69
N PRO A 123 15.43 -4.12 -3.37
CA PRO A 123 16.81 -4.50 -3.30
C PRO A 123 17.35 -4.14 -1.92
N THR A 124 18.08 -5.10 -1.36
CA THR A 124 18.81 -4.93 -0.13
C THR A 124 19.81 -3.79 -0.34
N ARG A 125 19.58 -2.66 0.35
CA ARG A 125 20.56 -1.64 0.74
C ARG A 125 20.77 -0.46 -0.23
N GLY A 126 20.42 0.72 0.26
CA GLY A 126 21.13 1.97 -0.04
C GLY A 126 20.32 3.09 -0.67
N ASP A 127 19.13 2.83 -1.19
CA ASP A 127 18.34 3.83 -1.91
C ASP A 127 17.14 4.29 -1.06
N GLU A 128 17.09 5.59 -0.73
CA GLU A 128 16.03 6.17 0.11
C GLU A 128 14.67 6.21 -0.62
N THR A 129 14.68 6.31 -1.95
CA THR A 129 13.49 6.23 -2.82
C THR A 129 12.86 4.84 -2.82
N MET A 130 13.65 3.78 -2.63
CA MET A 130 13.15 2.40 -2.59
C MET A 130 12.47 2.02 -1.27
N LYS A 131 12.65 2.81 -0.21
CA LYS A 131 11.87 2.69 1.03
C LYS A 131 10.46 3.25 0.91
N LEU A 132 10.17 4.06 -0.12
CA LEU A 132 8.89 4.75 -0.25
C LEU A 132 7.74 3.80 -0.57
N TRP A 133 7.99 2.72 -1.29
CA TRP A 133 6.97 1.70 -1.59
C TRP A 133 7.27 0.35 -0.95
N SER A 134 8.39 0.20 -0.22
CA SER A 134 8.65 -1.04 0.51
C SER A 134 7.69 -1.14 1.70
N ILE A 135 6.63 -1.90 1.50
CA ILE A 135 5.90 -2.61 2.54
C ILE A 135 6.92 -3.26 3.48
N LEU A 136 6.65 -3.18 4.79
CA LEU A 136 7.38 -3.83 5.90
C LEU A 136 8.11 -5.10 5.43
N SER A 137 9.42 -4.98 5.19
CA SER A 137 10.21 -6.13 4.76
C SER A 137 10.21 -7.17 5.89
N VAL A 138 10.00 -8.44 5.54
CA VAL A 138 10.04 -9.61 6.46
C VAL A 138 11.47 -9.88 6.96
N GLU A 139 12.36 -8.88 6.98
CA GLU A 139 13.74 -9.09 7.36
C GLU A 139 13.85 -9.27 8.87
N GLY A 140 13.89 -10.54 9.27
CA GLY A 140 14.47 -11.08 10.50
C GLY A 140 14.91 -12.51 10.20
N SER A 141 15.87 -13.03 10.96
CA SER A 141 16.19 -14.47 10.86
C SER A 141 14.95 -15.33 11.14
N GLU A 142 14.90 -16.60 10.72
CA GLU A 142 13.75 -17.51 10.98
C GLU A 142 13.38 -17.62 12.48
N ASP A 143 14.24 -17.10 13.38
CA ASP A 143 14.05 -17.04 14.84
C ASP A 143 13.74 -15.62 15.39
N GLU A 144 13.66 -14.58 14.55
CA GLU A 144 13.51 -13.18 15.00
C GLU A 144 12.14 -12.60 14.64
N PHE A 145 11.44 -12.08 15.65
CA PHE A 145 10.10 -11.50 15.52
C PHE A 145 10.15 -10.25 14.64
N THR A 146 9.67 -10.37 13.40
CA THR A 146 9.82 -9.32 12.38
C THR A 146 8.80 -8.18 12.52
N PRO A 147 8.97 -7.04 11.82
CA PRO A 147 8.01 -5.94 11.87
C PRO A 147 6.58 -6.34 11.49
N ILE A 148 6.40 -7.33 10.61
CA ILE A 148 5.07 -7.83 10.26
C ILE A 148 4.40 -8.59 11.41
N HIS A 149 5.18 -9.28 12.25
CA HIS A 149 4.65 -9.90 13.47
C HIS A 149 4.24 -8.83 14.50
N HIS A 150 4.99 -7.74 14.60
CA HIS A 150 4.59 -6.60 15.41
C HIS A 150 3.32 -5.93 14.88
N LEU A 151 3.16 -5.80 13.56
CA LEU A 151 1.90 -5.31 12.99
C LEU A 151 0.72 -6.23 13.32
N ALA A 152 0.91 -7.55 13.18
CA ALA A 152 -0.11 -8.53 13.57
C ALA A 152 -0.47 -8.43 15.07
N LEU A 153 0.49 -8.16 15.95
CA LEU A 153 0.21 -7.88 17.37
C LEU A 153 -0.63 -6.63 17.58
N VAL A 154 -0.36 -5.55 16.84
CA VAL A 154 -1.16 -4.31 16.93
C VAL A 154 -2.60 -4.57 16.49
N TYR A 155 -2.80 -5.32 15.40
CA TYR A 155 -4.13 -5.70 14.95
C TYR A 155 -4.86 -6.60 15.95
N LEU A 156 -4.18 -7.62 16.50
CA LEU A 156 -4.74 -8.50 17.52
C LEU A 156 -5.10 -7.74 18.80
N ALA A 157 -4.25 -6.80 19.22
CA ALA A 157 -4.51 -5.98 20.39
C ALA A 157 -5.74 -5.08 20.17
N LEU A 158 -5.91 -4.49 18.97
CA LEU A 158 -7.10 -3.70 18.66
C LEU A 158 -8.37 -4.55 18.75
N ALA A 159 -8.40 -5.69 18.04
CA ALA A 159 -9.56 -6.56 17.96
C ALA A 159 -9.90 -7.19 19.33
N HIS A 160 -8.91 -7.65 20.09
CA HIS A 160 -9.17 -8.31 21.36
C HIS A 160 -9.42 -7.33 22.52
N GLN A 161 -8.83 -6.13 22.53
CA GLN A 161 -8.89 -5.25 23.71
C GLN A 161 -10.27 -4.63 23.91
N SER A 162 -11.12 -4.61 22.88
CA SER A 162 -12.44 -3.98 22.88
C SER A 162 -13.51 -4.83 23.56
N ASP A 163 -13.63 -6.11 23.20
CA ASP A 163 -14.66 -7.01 23.70
C ASP A 163 -14.11 -8.26 24.43
N LYS A 164 -12.78 -8.41 24.47
CA LYS A 164 -12.04 -9.54 25.05
C LYS A 164 -12.36 -10.89 24.38
N VAL A 165 -12.82 -10.86 23.13
CA VAL A 165 -13.15 -12.04 22.32
C VAL A 165 -12.72 -11.81 20.88
N LEU A 166 -11.70 -12.53 20.41
CA LEU A 166 -11.37 -12.53 18.97
C LEU A 166 -12.38 -13.39 18.20
N SER A 167 -13.19 -12.75 17.35
CA SER A 167 -14.08 -13.41 16.41
C SER A 167 -13.32 -13.98 15.21
N GLU A 168 -13.93 -14.94 14.50
CA GLU A 168 -13.36 -15.49 13.27
C GLU A 168 -13.31 -14.43 12.15
N ASP A 169 -14.29 -13.52 12.12
CA ASP A 169 -14.37 -12.44 11.13
C ASP A 169 -13.20 -11.45 11.32
N GLU A 170 -12.85 -11.09 12.56
CA GLU A 170 -11.67 -10.27 12.85
C GLU A 170 -10.37 -11.00 12.53
N LEU A 171 -10.23 -12.27 12.90
CA LEU A 171 -9.04 -13.06 12.54
C LEU A 171 -8.88 -13.16 11.01
N GLN A 172 -9.98 -13.29 10.27
CA GLN A 172 -9.97 -13.27 8.82
C GLN A 172 -9.56 -11.89 8.27
N ALA A 173 -10.09 -10.81 8.83
CA ALA A 173 -9.71 -9.44 8.48
C ALA A 173 -8.22 -9.18 8.74
N ILE A 174 -7.69 -9.64 9.87
CA ILE A 174 -6.27 -9.56 10.22
C ILE A 174 -5.42 -10.30 9.19
N ARG A 175 -5.76 -11.56 8.86
CA ARG A 175 -5.03 -12.34 7.84
C ARG A 175 -5.05 -11.65 6.47
N GLN A 176 -6.19 -11.07 6.10
CA GLN A 176 -6.32 -10.31 4.86
C GLN A 176 -5.39 -9.10 4.86
N LYS A 177 -5.36 -8.32 5.94
CA LYS A 177 -4.47 -7.15 6.01
C LYS A 177 -3.00 -7.56 6.01
N ILE A 178 -2.63 -8.58 6.79
CA ILE A 178 -1.26 -9.09 6.78
C ILE A 178 -0.84 -9.61 5.40
N SER A 179 -1.74 -10.21 4.60
CA SER A 179 -1.42 -10.63 3.23
C SER A 179 -1.27 -9.45 2.26
N GLU A 180 -2.02 -8.36 2.46
CA GLU A 180 -1.83 -7.10 1.71
C GLU A 180 -0.46 -6.50 2.00
N TRP A 181 0.02 -6.59 3.25
CA TRP A 181 1.40 -6.24 3.64
C TRP A 181 2.43 -7.35 3.32
N LEU A 182 2.04 -8.45 2.68
CA LEU A 182 2.93 -9.52 2.27
C LEU A 182 2.52 -10.10 0.90
N PRO A 183 2.58 -9.31 -0.18
CA PRO A 183 1.97 -9.68 -1.47
C PRO A 183 2.58 -10.92 -2.13
N ASN A 184 3.77 -11.36 -1.68
CA ASN A 184 4.46 -12.54 -2.20
C ASN A 184 4.49 -13.72 -1.22
N ALA A 185 3.90 -13.57 -0.03
CA ALA A 185 3.84 -14.63 0.96
C ALA A 185 2.80 -15.68 0.55
N LEU A 186 3.10 -16.94 0.82
CA LEU A 186 2.10 -17.99 0.70
C LEU A 186 1.05 -17.81 1.81
N PRO A 187 -0.19 -18.29 1.61
CA PRO A 187 -1.19 -18.29 2.67
C PRO A 187 -0.71 -18.98 3.95
N SER A 188 0.17 -19.98 3.84
CA SER A 188 0.82 -20.63 4.99
C SER A 188 1.66 -19.66 5.82
N ASP A 189 2.35 -18.73 5.17
CA ASP A 189 3.29 -17.82 5.82
C ASP A 189 2.52 -16.72 6.55
N VAL A 190 1.46 -16.19 5.92
CA VAL A 190 0.50 -15.27 6.58
C VAL A 190 -0.13 -15.93 7.80
N ASN A 191 -0.54 -17.19 7.67
CA ASN A 191 -1.11 -17.94 8.79
C ASN A 191 -0.12 -18.16 9.92
N GLN A 192 1.15 -18.40 9.58
CA GLN A 192 2.24 -18.57 10.54
C GLN A 192 2.50 -17.27 11.30
N VAL A 193 2.61 -16.13 10.60
CA VAL A 193 2.79 -14.80 11.21
C VAL A 193 1.68 -14.50 12.23
N VAL A 194 0.42 -14.74 11.85
CA VAL A 194 -0.73 -14.51 12.73
C VAL A 194 -0.71 -15.49 13.92
N ALA A 195 -0.36 -16.77 13.70
CA ALA A 195 -0.26 -17.75 14.78
C ALA A 195 0.84 -17.41 15.79
N ASP A 196 2.00 -16.96 15.32
CA ASP A 196 3.13 -16.57 16.15
C ASP A 196 2.82 -15.30 16.95
N ALA A 197 2.18 -14.31 16.32
CA ALA A 197 1.70 -13.12 17.01
C ALA A 197 0.66 -13.48 18.09
N LEU A 198 -0.29 -14.37 17.79
CA LEU A 198 -1.29 -14.83 18.76
C LEU A 198 -0.64 -15.57 19.93
N ALA A 199 0.38 -16.40 19.67
CA ALA A 199 1.11 -17.13 20.70
C ALA A 199 1.85 -16.18 21.66
N VAL A 200 2.45 -15.12 21.13
CA VAL A 200 3.10 -14.08 21.94
C VAL A 200 2.07 -13.26 22.73
N TYR A 201 0.98 -12.86 22.07
CA TYR A 201 -0.09 -12.09 22.70
C TYR A 201 -0.73 -12.85 23.88
N ALA A 202 -0.96 -14.15 23.74
CA ALA A 202 -1.52 -15.00 24.79
C ALA A 202 -0.59 -15.23 26.00
N GLN A 203 0.73 -15.02 25.84
CA GLN A 203 1.74 -15.33 26.87
C GLN A 203 2.20 -14.11 27.68
N GLY A 204 1.98 -12.88 27.19
CA GLY A 204 2.52 -11.67 27.81
C GLY A 204 1.50 -10.85 28.60
N PRO A 205 1.97 -9.93 29.48
CA PRO A 205 1.12 -8.84 29.95
C PRO A 205 0.72 -7.97 28.75
N GLU A 206 -0.58 -7.99 28.44
CA GLU A 206 -1.22 -7.43 27.23
C GLU A 206 -0.68 -6.04 26.86
N ASP A 207 -0.49 -5.18 27.86
CA ASP A 207 -0.10 -3.78 27.67
C ASP A 207 1.37 -3.59 27.26
N GLU A 208 2.32 -4.38 27.80
CA GLU A 208 3.76 -4.20 27.49
C GLU A 208 4.14 -4.74 26.11
N VAL A 209 3.52 -5.87 25.73
CA VAL A 209 3.72 -6.48 24.41
C VAL A 209 3.15 -5.57 23.33
N THR A 210 1.96 -5.03 23.57
CA THR A 210 1.28 -4.12 22.64
C THR A 210 2.04 -2.80 22.51
N ALA A 211 2.44 -2.18 23.62
CA ALA A 211 3.21 -0.93 23.56
C ALA A 211 4.51 -1.08 22.76
N ARG A 212 5.25 -2.17 22.99
CA ARG A 212 6.47 -2.46 22.23
C ARG A 212 6.18 -2.66 20.73
N ALA A 213 5.10 -3.37 20.40
CA ALA A 213 4.72 -3.58 19.01
C ALA A 213 4.39 -2.26 18.30
N ILE A 214 3.68 -1.35 18.97
CA ILE A 214 3.36 -0.01 18.45
C ILE A 214 4.65 0.78 18.19
N ASP A 215 5.60 0.78 19.13
CA ASP A 215 6.88 1.49 18.98
C ASP A 215 7.70 0.95 17.81
N VAL A 216 7.77 -0.38 17.66
CA VAL A 216 8.49 -1.01 16.54
C VAL A 216 7.81 -0.68 15.21
N VAL A 217 6.49 -0.81 15.12
CA VAL A 217 5.73 -0.47 13.90
C VAL A 217 5.95 1.01 13.56
N GLN A 218 5.87 1.92 14.54
CA GLN A 218 6.13 3.34 14.32
C GLN A 218 7.55 3.61 13.79
N GLY A 219 8.55 2.92 14.31
CA GLY A 219 9.95 3.09 13.93
C GLY A 219 10.30 2.53 12.55
N VAL A 220 9.54 1.56 12.07
CA VAL A 220 9.79 0.88 10.78
C VAL A 220 8.87 1.39 9.66
N VAL A 221 7.62 1.74 9.98
CA VAL A 221 6.64 2.21 8.99
C VAL A 221 6.90 3.69 8.65
N PRO A 222 7.20 4.00 7.37
CA PRO A 222 7.36 5.38 6.91
C PRO A 222 6.11 6.22 7.17
N MET A 223 6.29 7.53 7.42
CA MET A 223 5.19 8.45 7.77
C MET A 223 4.01 8.38 6.78
N HIS A 224 4.31 8.36 5.48
CA HIS A 224 3.31 8.32 4.41
C HIS A 224 2.52 6.99 4.34
N GLN A 225 3.01 5.91 4.96
CA GLN A 225 2.29 4.63 5.05
C GLN A 225 1.47 4.50 6.34
N ARG A 226 1.59 5.44 7.28
CA ARG A 226 0.88 5.35 8.58
C ARG A 226 -0.63 5.57 8.40
N SER A 227 -1.05 6.39 7.43
CA SER A 227 -2.47 6.61 7.09
C SER A 227 -3.11 5.31 6.57
N ALA A 228 -2.39 4.58 5.71
CA ALA A 228 -2.79 3.27 5.21
C ALA A 228 -2.95 2.26 6.36
N LEU A 229 -1.98 2.23 7.27
CA LEU A 229 -2.00 1.33 8.43
C LEU A 229 -3.14 1.67 9.40
N LEU A 230 -3.47 2.96 9.55
CA LEU A 230 -4.64 3.40 10.32
C LEU A 230 -5.95 2.98 9.66
N ALA A 231 -6.05 3.06 8.32
CA ALA A 231 -7.21 2.56 7.59
C ALA A 231 -7.39 1.04 7.78
N ASP A 232 -6.30 0.29 7.83
CA ASP A 232 -6.35 -1.16 8.11
C ASP A 232 -6.84 -1.47 9.52
N LEU A 233 -6.43 -0.69 10.51
CA LEU A 233 -6.95 -0.81 11.88
C LEU A 233 -8.46 -0.59 11.92
N ILE A 234 -8.96 0.44 11.23
CA ILE A 234 -10.39 0.70 11.11
C ILE A 234 -11.09 -0.47 10.41
N PHE A 235 -10.50 -1.01 9.33
CA PHE A 235 -11.05 -2.17 8.63
C PHE A 235 -11.18 -3.40 9.54
N VAL A 236 -10.13 -3.70 10.32
CA VAL A 236 -10.14 -4.82 11.28
C VAL A 236 -11.21 -4.60 12.35
N ALA A 237 -11.30 -3.41 12.94
CA ALA A 237 -12.34 -3.06 13.90
C ALA A 237 -13.77 -3.05 13.31
N MET A 238 -13.92 -3.02 11.99
CA MET A 238 -15.22 -3.09 11.32
C MET A 238 -15.61 -4.50 10.90
N ALA A 239 -14.78 -5.52 11.17
CA ALA A 239 -14.99 -6.87 10.65
C ALA A 239 -16.33 -7.48 11.10
N ASP A 240 -16.79 -7.17 12.31
CA ASP A 240 -18.06 -7.62 12.88
C ASP A 240 -19.25 -6.66 12.59
N ASN A 241 -19.01 -5.61 11.79
CA ASN A 241 -19.91 -4.49 11.46
C ASN A 241 -20.22 -3.51 12.61
N VAL A 242 -19.46 -3.51 13.71
CA VAL A 242 -19.66 -2.58 14.83
C VAL A 242 -18.32 -2.10 15.39
N ILE A 243 -17.97 -0.82 15.17
CA ILE A 243 -16.84 -0.22 15.89
C ILE A 243 -17.28 0.18 17.30
N LEU A 244 -16.66 -0.41 18.32
CA LEU A 244 -16.87 -0.10 19.73
C LEU A 244 -16.20 1.23 20.14
N VAL A 245 -16.65 1.81 21.25
CA VAL A 245 -16.11 3.10 21.76
C VAL A 245 -14.64 2.93 22.14
N GLU A 246 -14.30 1.77 22.69
CA GLU A 246 -12.97 1.38 23.12
C GLU A 246 -12.00 1.25 21.93
N GLU A 247 -12.45 0.68 20.80
CA GLU A 247 -11.67 0.56 19.56
C GLU A 247 -11.37 1.92 18.96
N ARG A 248 -12.40 2.78 18.91
CA ARG A 248 -12.23 4.17 18.46
C ARG A 248 -11.19 4.89 19.29
N ALA A 249 -11.22 4.74 20.62
CA ALA A 249 -10.23 5.35 21.51
C ALA A 249 -8.82 4.76 21.34
N ILE A 250 -8.68 3.49 20.94
CA ILE A 250 -7.38 2.90 20.57
C ILE A 250 -6.89 3.50 19.24
N ILE A 251 -7.74 3.52 18.21
CA ILE A 251 -7.42 4.05 16.89
C ILE A 251 -6.99 5.53 16.97
N GLU A 252 -7.71 6.35 17.74
CA GLU A 252 -7.36 7.77 17.94
C GLU A 252 -6.01 7.93 18.64
N ARG A 253 -5.71 7.11 19.66
CA ARG A 253 -4.40 7.12 20.32
C ARG A 253 -3.28 6.68 19.38
N LEU A 254 -3.51 5.67 18.55
CA LEU A 254 -2.55 5.21 17.55
C LEU A 254 -2.30 6.27 16.49
N ALA A 255 -3.35 6.92 15.99
CA ALA A 255 -3.24 8.05 15.07
C ALA A 255 -2.38 9.18 15.68
N ALA A 256 -2.63 9.56 16.94
CA ALA A 256 -1.83 10.57 17.62
C ALA A 256 -0.37 10.14 17.81
N ALA A 257 -0.12 8.90 18.26
CA ALA A 257 1.23 8.35 18.43
C ALA A 257 2.01 8.34 17.11
N TRP A 258 1.31 8.12 15.99
CA TRP A 258 1.87 8.06 14.65
C TRP A 258 1.95 9.40 13.92
N GLY A 259 1.54 10.50 14.56
CA GLY A 259 1.61 11.85 13.98
C GLY A 259 0.50 12.17 12.97
N LEU A 260 -0.61 11.43 13.03
CA LEU A 260 -1.81 11.61 12.18
C LEU A 260 -2.99 12.25 12.92
N GLY A 261 -2.85 12.49 14.22
CA GLY A 261 -3.86 13.21 15.00
C GLY A 261 -3.86 14.70 14.64
N GLU A 262 -5.04 15.33 14.66
CA GLU A 262 -5.14 16.79 14.54
C GLU A 262 -4.16 17.45 15.53
N GLU A 263 -3.29 18.31 15.02
CA GLU A 263 -2.79 19.45 15.79
C GLU A 263 -4.01 20.29 16.21
N SER A 264 -4.71 19.82 17.24
CA SER A 264 -5.80 20.53 17.88
C SER A 264 -5.21 21.62 18.75
N GLY A 265 -4.89 22.74 18.08
CA GLY A 265 -4.86 24.09 18.62
C GLY A 265 -4.00 24.32 19.86
N ASN A 266 -2.76 24.78 19.65
CA ASN A 266 -2.15 25.69 20.61
C ASN A 266 -1.18 26.68 19.94
N ASP A 267 -1.73 27.57 19.10
CA ASP A 267 -1.15 28.90 18.89
C ASP A 267 -2.16 29.94 19.38
N SER A 268 -2.10 30.21 20.67
CA SER A 268 -2.69 31.37 21.30
C SER A 268 -1.87 31.75 22.52
N GLU A 269 -0.83 32.56 22.29
CA GLU A 269 -0.52 33.74 23.12
C GLU A 269 0.32 34.77 22.35
#